data_AF-A0A2V8G0J4-F1
#
_entry.id   AF-A0A2V8G0J4-F1
#
_cell.length_a   1.000
_cell.length_b   1.000
_cell.length_c   1.000
_cell.angle_alpha   90.00
_cell.angle_beta   90.00
_cell.angle_gamma   90.00
#
_symmetry.space_group_name_H-M   'P 1'
#
loop_
_entity.id
_entity.type
_entity.pdbx_description
1 polymer ?
#
loop_
_entity_poly.entity_id
_entity_poly.type
_entity_poly.pdbx_seq_one_letter_code
_entity_poly.pdbx_strand_id
1 'polypeptide(L)' 'MDSNEVVRKLQGVKPGRIKAHAVKVEGVYHPIKEAFSTVTGVDVADFNTHTARNAFKRLGFEVVRMSKT' A
#
# COMPACT_ATOMS: atom_id res chain seq x y z
N MET A 1 0.87 10.48 -8.49
CA MET A 1 0.94 9.02 -8.35
C MET A 1 -0.02 8.42 -9.35
N ASP A 2 0.53 7.73 -10.33
CA ASP A 2 -0.20 6.91 -11.30
C ASP A 2 -0.06 5.42 -10.97
N SER A 3 -0.92 4.57 -11.54
CA SER A 3 -0.93 3.15 -11.23
C SER A 3 0.33 2.41 -11.72
N ASN A 4 0.93 2.85 -12.84
CA ASN A 4 2.15 2.22 -13.35
C ASN A 4 3.35 2.51 -12.45
N GLU A 5 3.45 3.74 -11.93
CA GLU A 5 4.45 4.14 -10.94
C GLU A 5 4.34 3.28 -9.67
N VAL A 6 3.12 3.03 -9.18
CA VAL A 6 2.89 2.17 -8.00
C VAL A 6 3.43 0.77 -8.23
N VAL A 7 3.06 0.14 -9.36
CA VAL A 7 3.52 -1.22 -9.70
C VAL A 7 5.04 -1.24 -9.76
N ARG A 8 5.66 -0.31 -10.51
CA ARG A 8 7.11 -0.25 -10.66
C ARG A 8 7.86 -0.05 -9.34
N LYS A 9 7.36 0.81 -8.44
CA LYS A 9 8.02 1.09 -7.15
C LYS A 9 7.84 -0.02 -6.12
N LEU A 10 6.80 -0.83 -6.22
CA LEU A 10 6.55 -1.96 -5.31
C LEU A 10 7.02 -3.30 -5.87
N GLN A 11 7.32 -3.38 -7.16
CA GLN A 11 7.88 -4.57 -7.80
C GLN A 11 9.19 -4.97 -7.12
N GLY A 12 9.26 -6.21 -6.63
CA GLY A 12 10.43 -6.76 -5.94
C GLY A 12 10.64 -6.24 -4.51
N VAL A 13 9.81 -5.32 -4.01
CA VAL A 13 9.86 -4.86 -2.62
C VAL A 13 9.30 -5.94 -1.72
N LYS A 14 10.13 -6.45 -0.79
CA LYS A 14 9.68 -7.42 0.21
C LYS A 14 8.67 -6.77 1.16
N PRO A 15 7.41 -7.25 1.24
CA PRO A 15 6.43 -6.69 2.15
C PRO A 15 6.83 -6.88 3.62
N GLY A 16 6.60 -5.85 4.44
CA GLY A 16 6.64 -5.99 5.89
C GLY A 16 5.43 -6.74 6.44
N ARG A 17 5.32 -6.80 7.77
CA ARG A 17 4.24 -7.51 8.46
C ARG A 17 2.92 -6.75 8.34
N ILE A 18 1.93 -7.36 7.68
CA ILE A 18 0.59 -6.77 7.56
C ILE A 18 -0.11 -6.83 8.92
N LYS A 19 -0.40 -5.66 9.51
CA LYS A 19 -1.08 -5.56 10.82
C LYS A 19 -2.60 -5.50 10.72
N ALA A 20 -3.14 -4.82 9.70
CA ALA A 20 -4.57 -4.56 9.58
C ALA A 20 -5.05 -4.29 8.16
N HIS A 21 -4.29 -3.52 7.37
CA HIS A 21 -4.68 -3.14 6.02
C HIS A 21 -3.53 -3.38 5.05
N ALA A 22 -3.87 -3.90 3.87
CA ALA A 22 -2.94 -4.12 2.79
C ALA A 22 -3.52 -3.69 1.44
N VAL A 23 -2.62 -3.37 0.53
CA VAL A 23 -2.91 -3.21 -0.90
C VAL A 23 -2.32 -4.40 -1.65
N LYS A 24 -3.05 -4.94 -2.62
CA LYS A 24 -2.55 -5.99 -3.51
C LYS A 24 -1.95 -5.37 -4.77
N VAL A 25 -0.71 -5.69 -5.07
CA VAL A 25 0.01 -5.23 -6.26
C VAL A 25 0.73 -6.45 -6.86
N GLU A 26 0.48 -6.76 -8.13
CA GLU A 26 1.06 -7.93 -8.81
C GLU A 26 0.92 -9.25 -8.01
N GLY A 27 -0.24 -9.44 -7.37
CA GLY A 27 -0.51 -10.63 -6.55
C GLY A 27 0.10 -10.63 -5.15
N VAL A 28 0.91 -9.62 -4.80
CA VAL A 28 1.58 -9.49 -3.50
C VAL A 28 0.82 -8.49 -2.62
N TYR A 29 0.59 -8.85 -1.35
CA TYR A 29 -0.01 -7.95 -0.37
C TYR A 29 1.06 -7.13 0.35
N HIS A 30 0.99 -5.81 0.23
CA HIS A 30 1.87 -4.88 0.93
C HIS A 30 1.12 -4.16 2.07
N PRO A 31 1.73 -3.99 3.26
CA PRO A 31 1.13 -3.19 4.33
C PRO A 31 0.83 -1.78 3.83
N ILE A 32 -0.41 -1.31 4.03
CA ILE A 32 -0.91 -0.12 3.33
C ILE A 32 -0.05 1.13 3.54
N LYS A 33 0.49 1.31 4.75
CA LYS A 33 1.31 2.48 5.08
C LYS A 33 2.71 2.36 4.52
N GLU A 34 3.32 1.19 4.62
CA GLU A 34 4.65 0.94 4.06
C GLU A 34 4.63 1.07 2.53
N ALA A 35 3.60 0.53 1.88
CA ALA A 35 3.40 0.67 0.44
C ALA A 35 3.26 2.13 0.04
N PHE A 36 2.44 2.90 0.75
CA PHE A 36 2.23 4.32 0.45
C PHE A 36 3.51 5.13 0.65
N SER A 37 4.24 4.89 1.74
CA SER A 37 5.54 5.53 1.99
C SER A 37 6.56 5.18 0.90
N THR A 38 6.64 3.92 0.48
CA THR A 38 7.54 3.48 -0.60
C THR A 38 7.24 4.18 -1.92
N VAL A 39 5.95 4.31 -2.28
CA VAL A 39 5.57 4.92 -3.56
C VAL A 39 5.76 6.44 -3.52
N THR A 40 5.40 7.10 -2.42
CA THR A 40 5.36 8.57 -2.33
C THR A 40 6.64 9.20 -1.80
N GLY A 41 7.48 8.45 -1.08
CA GLY A 41 8.62 8.97 -0.34
C GLY A 41 8.26 9.69 0.97
N VAL A 42 6.97 9.76 1.33
CA VAL A 42 6.50 10.41 2.56
C VAL A 42 6.67 9.47 3.75
N ASP A 43 7.05 9.99 4.91
CA ASP A 43 7.22 9.19 6.12
C ASP A 43 5.87 8.63 6.62
N VAL A 44 5.89 7.39 7.14
CA VAL A 44 4.69 6.70 7.66
C VAL A 44 4.00 7.42 8.84
N ALA A 45 4.72 8.33 9.51
CA ALA A 45 4.23 9.20 10.58
C ALA A 45 3.42 10.41 10.04
N ASP A 46 3.68 10.84 8.81
CA ASP A 46 3.09 12.05 8.24
C ASP A 46 1.69 11.83 7.65
N PHE A 47 1.21 10.58 7.62
CA PHE A 47 -0.12 10.26 7.13
C PHE A 47 -0.81 9.15 7.92
N ASN A 48 -2.13 9.14 7.83
CA ASN A 48 -2.96 8.12 8.45
C ASN A 48 -3.36 7.02 7.45
N THR A 49 -3.88 5.91 7.97
CA THR A 49 -4.29 4.75 7.18
C THR A 49 -5.39 5.09 6.16
N HIS A 50 -6.28 6.03 6.49
CA HIS A 50 -7.37 6.44 5.59
C HIS A 50 -6.81 7.11 4.33
N THR A 51 -5.84 8.02 4.47
CA THR A 51 -5.16 8.66 3.35
C THR A 51 -4.54 7.63 2.39
N ALA A 52 -3.74 6.70 2.93
CA ALA A 52 -3.10 5.65 2.14
C ALA A 52 -4.13 4.76 1.42
N ARG A 53 -5.17 4.31 2.13
CA ARG A 53 -6.24 3.48 1.55
C ARG A 53 -6.98 4.18 0.42
N ASN A 54 -7.33 5.46 0.60
CA ASN A 54 -8.05 6.21 -0.42
C ASN A 54 -7.19 6.45 -1.65
N ALA A 55 -5.89 6.72 -1.49
CA ALA A 55 -5.00 6.89 -2.62
C ALA A 55 -4.95 5.63 -3.49
N PHE A 56 -4.74 4.45 -2.90
CA PHE A 56 -4.72 3.19 -3.64
C PHE A 56 -6.07 2.85 -4.28
N LYS A 57 -7.18 3.04 -3.55
CA LYS A 57 -8.53 2.82 -4.10
C LYS A 57 -8.84 3.72 -5.30
N ARG A 58 -8.45 5.00 -5.26
CA ARG A 58 -8.66 5.95 -6.36
C ARG A 58 -7.89 5.58 -7.62
N LEU A 59 -6.82 4.80 -7.49
CA LEU A 59 -6.03 4.27 -8.59
C LEU A 59 -6.46 2.86 -9.03
N GLY A 60 -7.55 2.33 -8.46
CA GLY A 60 -8.12 1.04 -8.84
C GLY A 60 -7.49 -0.18 -8.18
N PHE A 61 -6.60 -0.01 -7.19
CA PHE A 61 -5.98 -1.15 -6.50
C PHE A 61 -6.94 -1.82 -5.51
N GLU A 62 -6.81 -3.15 -5.39
CA GLU A 62 -7.50 -3.94 -4.37
C GLU A 62 -6.91 -3.61 -2.99
N VAL A 63 -7.75 -3.15 -2.07
CA VAL A 63 -7.38 -2.83 -0.69
C VAL A 63 -8.19 -3.69 0.27
N VAL A 64 -7.50 -4.51 1.06
CA VAL A 64 -8.12 -5.47 1.98
C VAL A 64 -7.88 -5.08 3.43
N ARG A 65 -8.79 -5.51 4.31
CA ARG A 65 -8.58 -5.51 5.76
C ARG A 65 -8.23 -6.94 6.17
N MET A 66 -7.03 -7.14 6.71
CA MET A 66 -6.63 -8.39 7.33
C MET A 66 -7.17 -8.41 8.75
N SER A 67 -8.21 -9.19 9.00
CA SER A 67 -8.58 -9.62 10.35
C SER A 67 -7.66 -10.75 10.76
N LYS A 68 -7.08 -10.66 11.96
CA LYS A 68 -6.37 -11.79 12.58
C LYS A 68 -7.44 -12.83 12.92
N THR A 69 -7.52 -13.91 12.14
CA THR A 69 -8.19 -15.15 12.58
C THR A 69 -7.23 -15.92 13.47
#